data_AF-A0A966KUP3-F1
#
_entry.id   AF-A0A966KUP3-F1
#
_cell.length_a   1.000
_cell.length_b   1.000
_cell.length_c   1.000
_cell.angle_alpha   90.00
_cell.angle_beta   90.00
_cell.angle_gamma   90.00
#
_symmetry.space_group_name_H-M   'P 1'
#
loop_
_entity.id
_entity.type
_entity.pdbx_description
1 polymer ?
#
loop_
_entity_poly.entity_id
_entity_poly.type
_entity_poly.pdbx_seq_one_letter_code
_entity_poly.pdbx_strand_id
1 'polypeptide(L)'
;MKTLGISSAAKRRHIDSPLDGAVYAGYVGLGFAAVENIIYFSEAISEDALGITFVLRGLFSPLAHPYFCVWAGLAIGRAVQRGRSRRAAAIRGLAIGIPLHATWNLGAVSPMFSVLLLGHIVLFVVLVFRLRRMRRSEVQLVRERLAQLAFAHNLSPIELDTYGDLRATARLRRHMSREQRRAFDERRLAVTKAALRG
;
A
#
# COMPACT_ATOMS: atom_id res chain seq x y z
N MET A 1 -7.49 11.91 10.38
CA MET A 1 -6.19 12.39 9.83
C MET A 1 -5.56 11.45 8.79
N LYS A 2 -5.50 10.12 9.02
CA LYS A 2 -4.91 9.12 8.09
C LYS A 2 -5.40 9.25 6.62
N THR A 3 -6.70 9.45 6.40
CA THR A 3 -7.29 9.60 5.06
C THR A 3 -6.97 10.92 4.34
N LEU A 4 -6.61 11.97 5.08
CA LEU A 4 -6.17 13.25 4.50
C LEU A 4 -4.78 13.10 3.87
N GLY A 5 -3.88 12.33 4.50
CA GLY A 5 -2.58 11.97 3.92
C GLY A 5 -2.74 11.23 2.58
N ILE A 6 -3.60 10.20 2.56
CA ILE A 6 -3.89 9.43 1.33
C ILE A 6 -4.50 10.32 0.24
N SER A 7 -5.43 11.20 0.61
CA SER A 7 -6.06 12.14 -0.32
C SER A 7 -5.07 13.20 -0.84
N SER A 8 -4.09 13.60 -0.04
CA SER A 8 -3.01 14.52 -0.42
C SER A 8 -2.08 13.90 -1.47
N ALA A 9 -1.68 12.64 -1.31
CA ALA A 9 -0.91 11.93 -2.35
C ALA A 9 -1.68 11.75 -3.66
N ALA A 10 -2.98 11.45 -3.58
CA ALA A 10 -3.82 11.40 -4.77
C ALA A 10 -3.85 12.77 -5.49
N LYS A 11 -3.87 13.89 -4.74
CA LYS A 11 -3.78 15.24 -5.31
C LYS A 11 -2.42 15.49 -5.98
N ARG A 12 -1.32 14.96 -5.42
CA ARG A 12 0.04 15.08 -5.98
C ARG A 12 0.36 14.10 -7.11
N ARG A 13 -0.63 13.40 -7.68
CA ARG A 13 -0.47 12.44 -8.81
C ARG A 13 0.50 11.28 -8.51
N HIS A 14 0.59 10.85 -7.25
CA HIS A 14 1.39 9.67 -6.86
C HIS A 14 0.58 8.36 -6.86
N ILE A 15 -0.73 8.44 -7.09
CA ILE A 15 -1.64 7.30 -7.13
C ILE A 15 -2.23 7.27 -8.53
N ASP A 16 -1.86 6.27 -9.33
CA ASP A 16 -2.38 6.06 -10.68
C ASP A 16 -3.27 4.80 -10.73
N SER A 17 -3.08 3.83 -9.81
CA SER A 17 -3.88 2.61 -9.72
C SER A 17 -4.50 2.35 -8.33
N PRO A 18 -5.48 1.42 -8.22
CA PRO A 18 -5.95 0.92 -6.93
C PRO A 18 -4.83 0.36 -6.04
N LEU A 19 -3.85 -0.34 -6.64
CA LEU A 19 -2.73 -0.90 -5.90
C LEU A 19 -1.82 0.19 -5.34
N ASP A 20 -1.54 1.25 -6.10
CA ASP A 20 -0.78 2.41 -5.61
C ASP A 20 -1.47 3.05 -4.41
N GLY A 21 -2.80 3.18 -4.48
CA GLY A 21 -3.61 3.68 -3.38
C GLY A 21 -3.49 2.82 -2.12
N ALA A 22 -3.49 1.49 -2.27
CA ALA A 22 -3.29 0.54 -1.17
C ALA A 22 -1.90 0.65 -0.54
N VAL A 23 -0.85 0.72 -1.37
CA VAL A 23 0.55 0.86 -0.93
C VAL A 23 0.75 2.17 -0.19
N TYR A 24 0.25 3.28 -0.74
CA TYR A 24 0.34 4.58 -0.09
C TYR A 24 -0.42 4.62 1.24
N ALA A 25 -1.62 4.04 1.29
CA ALA A 25 -2.37 3.89 2.53
C ALA A 25 -1.63 3.05 3.57
N GLY A 26 -0.88 2.03 3.14
CA GLY A 26 0.00 1.25 4.00
C GLY A 26 1.10 2.10 4.64
N TYR A 27 1.81 2.92 3.86
CA TYR A 27 2.83 3.83 4.39
C TYR A 27 2.27 4.85 5.38
N VAL A 28 1.11 5.46 5.07
CA VAL A 28 0.44 6.37 5.99
C VAL A 28 0.01 5.64 7.27
N GLY A 29 -0.57 4.44 7.14
CA GLY A 29 -0.97 3.62 8.28
C GLY A 29 0.20 3.29 9.20
N LEU A 30 1.34 2.88 8.63
CA LEU A 30 2.56 2.56 9.36
C LEU A 30 3.13 3.79 10.08
N GLY A 31 3.20 4.94 9.41
CA GLY A 31 3.67 6.18 10.02
C GLY A 31 2.81 6.60 11.22
N PHE A 32 1.50 6.44 11.14
CA PHE A 32 0.63 6.68 12.29
C PHE A 32 0.82 5.64 13.40
N ALA A 33 0.96 4.36 13.07
CA ALA A 33 1.21 3.33 14.08
C ALA A 33 2.51 3.60 14.86
N ALA A 34 3.55 4.09 14.18
CA ALA A 34 4.80 4.46 14.83
C ALA A 34 4.59 5.58 15.86
N VAL A 35 3.90 6.66 15.50
CA VAL A 35 3.60 7.77 16.42
C VAL A 35 2.73 7.31 17.60
N GLU A 36 1.70 6.52 17.31
CA GLU A 36 0.76 6.03 18.31
C GLU A 36 1.42 5.08 19.31
N ASN A 37 2.29 4.19 18.83
CA ASN A 37 3.03 3.27 19.68
C ASN A 37 4.02 4.00 20.62
N ILE A 38 4.61 5.14 20.21
CA ILE A 38 5.49 5.92 21.09
C ILE A 38 4.73 6.38 22.35
N ILE A 39 3.50 6.89 22.17
CA ILE A 39 2.67 7.36 23.29
C ILE A 39 2.30 6.18 24.20
N TYR A 40 1.80 5.09 23.62
CA TYR A 40 1.39 3.91 24.41
C TYR A 40 2.55 3.24 25.15
N PHE A 41 3.76 3.20 24.57
CA PHE A 41 4.91 2.67 25.27
C PHE A 41 5.35 3.58 26.41
N SER A 42 5.24 4.90 26.26
CA SER A 42 5.54 5.82 27.36
C SER A 42 4.61 5.64 28.56
N GLU A 43 3.31 5.39 28.33
CA GLU A 43 2.33 5.08 29.37
C GLU A 43 2.55 3.68 29.99
N ALA A 44 2.87 2.68 29.17
CA ALA A 44 3.12 1.32 29.65
C ALA A 44 4.37 1.21 30.55
N ILE A 45 5.38 2.07 30.35
CA ILE A 45 6.56 2.17 31.22
C ILE A 45 6.15 2.62 32.63
N SER A 46 5.20 3.55 32.74
CA SER A 46 4.73 4.03 34.05
C SER A 46 3.86 3.04 34.82
N GLU A 47 3.26 2.05 34.14
CA GLU A 47 2.33 1.08 34.73
C GLU A 47 2.93 -0.32 34.94
N ASP A 48 4.23 -0.52 34.69
CA ASP A 48 4.93 -1.82 34.73
C ASP A 48 4.28 -2.93 33.86
N ALA A 49 3.52 -2.54 32.84
CA ALA A 49 2.77 -3.43 31.93
C ALA A 49 3.48 -3.61 30.56
N LEU A 50 4.80 -3.38 30.53
CA LEU A 50 5.58 -3.26 29.30
C LEU A 50 5.55 -4.50 28.41
N GLY A 51 5.68 -5.71 28.98
CA GLY A 51 5.84 -6.94 28.21
C GLY A 51 4.63 -7.27 27.32
N ILE A 52 3.43 -7.31 27.91
CA ILE A 52 2.19 -7.63 27.19
C ILE A 52 1.82 -6.50 26.22
N THR A 53 1.99 -5.25 26.64
CA THR A 53 1.71 -4.07 25.81
C THR A 53 2.65 -3.99 24.61
N PHE A 54 3.92 -4.36 24.78
CA PHE A 54 4.88 -4.43 23.68
C PHE A 54 4.52 -5.52 22.66
N VAL A 55 4.07 -6.70 23.08
CA VAL A 55 3.66 -7.74 22.11
C VAL A 55 2.39 -7.33 21.38
N LEU A 56 1.34 -6.91 22.11
CA LEU A 56 0.06 -6.55 21.51
C LEU A 56 0.16 -5.30 20.63
N ARG A 57 0.90 -4.27 21.06
CA ARG A 57 0.99 -3.00 20.33
C ARG A 57 2.24 -2.88 19.47
N GLY A 58 3.38 -3.43 19.88
CA GLY A 58 4.60 -3.42 19.09
C GLY A 58 4.57 -4.34 17.88
N LEU A 59 3.93 -5.52 17.99
CA LEU A 59 3.90 -6.47 16.88
C LEU A 59 2.64 -6.36 16.02
N PHE A 60 1.46 -6.24 16.63
CA PHE A 60 0.20 -6.27 15.88
C PHE A 60 -0.28 -4.90 15.40
N SER A 61 -0.06 -3.82 16.16
CA SER A 61 -0.46 -2.45 15.76
C SER A 61 0.16 -1.99 14.43
N PRO A 62 1.46 -2.21 14.15
CA PRO A 62 2.06 -1.81 12.87
C PRO A 62 1.47 -2.54 11.66
N LEU A 63 0.80 -3.67 11.87
CA LEU A 63 0.09 -4.43 10.82
C LEU A 63 -1.38 -4.02 10.73
N ALA A 64 -2.03 -3.76 11.86
CA ALA A 64 -3.44 -3.38 11.94
C ALA A 64 -3.72 -2.00 11.30
N HIS A 65 -2.81 -1.03 11.45
CA HIS A 65 -3.05 0.33 10.97
C HIS A 65 -3.02 0.42 9.43
N PRO A 66 -2.03 -0.17 8.73
CA PRO A 66 -2.09 -0.38 7.28
C PRO A 66 -3.35 -1.14 6.84
N TYR A 67 -3.74 -2.19 7.58
CA TYR A 67 -4.91 -3.00 7.28
C TYR A 67 -6.22 -2.20 7.26
N PHE A 68 -6.46 -1.33 8.23
CA PHE A 68 -7.66 -0.48 8.25
C PHE A 68 -7.61 0.62 7.18
N CYS A 69 -6.43 1.19 6.93
CA CYS A 69 -6.25 2.29 5.99
C CYS A 69 -6.37 1.85 4.52
N VAL A 70 -6.05 0.59 4.22
CA VAL A 70 -5.98 0.06 2.84
C VAL A 70 -7.29 0.26 2.09
N TRP A 71 -8.44 0.22 2.77
CA TRP A 71 -9.76 0.31 2.14
C TRP A 71 -10.01 1.71 1.57
N ALA A 72 -9.59 2.75 2.29
CA ALA A 72 -9.57 4.11 1.78
C ALA A 72 -8.60 4.26 0.60
N GLY A 73 -7.40 3.68 0.71
CA GLY A 73 -6.42 3.66 -0.38
C GLY A 73 -6.95 3.03 -1.67
N LEU A 74 -7.50 1.82 -1.56
CA LEU A 74 -8.09 1.06 -2.66
C LEU A 74 -9.28 1.80 -3.30
N ALA A 75 -10.15 2.40 -2.48
CA ALA A 75 -11.30 3.15 -2.98
C ALA A 75 -10.85 4.41 -3.74
N ILE A 76 -9.92 5.18 -3.16
CA ILE A 76 -9.37 6.38 -3.78
C ILE A 76 -8.64 6.03 -5.08
N GLY A 77 -7.78 5.02 -5.09
CA GLY A 77 -7.05 4.59 -6.29
C GLY A 77 -8.00 4.14 -7.42
N ARG A 78 -9.07 3.40 -7.11
CA ARG A 78 -10.12 3.07 -8.08
C ARG A 78 -10.86 4.30 -8.61
N ALA A 79 -11.08 5.30 -7.76
CA ALA A 79 -11.74 6.53 -8.19
C ALA A 79 -10.84 7.36 -9.10
N VAL A 80 -9.54 7.44 -8.81
CA VAL A 80 -8.56 8.08 -9.70
C VAL A 80 -8.53 7.41 -11.06
N GLN A 81 -8.42 6.09 -11.11
CA GLN A 81 -8.38 5.32 -12.36
C GLN A 81 -9.65 5.52 -13.21
N ARG A 82 -10.82 5.68 -12.59
CA ARG A 82 -12.11 5.86 -13.28
C ARG A 82 -12.54 7.31 -13.47
N GLY A 83 -11.70 8.29 -13.13
CA GLY A 83 -12.07 9.71 -13.20
C GLY A 83 -13.23 10.11 -12.27
N ARG A 84 -13.46 9.37 -11.17
CA ARG A 84 -14.56 9.59 -10.23
C ARG A 84 -14.16 10.43 -9.02
N SER A 85 -15.16 10.91 -8.27
CA SER A 85 -14.95 11.69 -7.05
C SER A 85 -14.13 10.93 -6.00
N ARG A 86 -12.96 11.48 -5.68
CA ARG A 86 -12.03 10.95 -4.66
C ARG A 86 -12.61 11.09 -3.25
N ARG A 87 -13.39 12.15 -2.98
CA ARG A 87 -14.02 12.39 -1.67
C ARG A 87 -15.05 11.31 -1.35
N ALA A 88 -15.95 11.02 -2.29
CA ALA A 88 -16.94 9.95 -2.14
C ALA A 88 -16.28 8.57 -1.99
N ALA A 89 -15.16 8.36 -2.68
CA ALA A 89 -14.38 7.13 -2.54
C ALA A 89 -13.71 7.01 -1.16
N ALA A 90 -13.15 8.10 -0.64
CA ALA A 90 -12.58 8.12 0.72
C ALA A 90 -13.64 7.78 1.78
N ILE A 91 -14.85 8.35 1.66
CA ILE A 91 -15.98 8.04 2.57
C ILE A 91 -16.35 6.55 2.51
N ARG A 92 -16.44 5.97 1.30
CA ARG A 92 -16.72 4.53 1.15
C ARG A 92 -15.64 3.65 1.78
N GLY A 93 -14.37 4.03 1.63
CA GLY A 93 -13.28 3.29 2.27
C GLY A 93 -13.30 3.43 3.80
N LEU A 94 -13.65 4.61 4.32
CA LEU A 94 -13.84 4.84 5.76
C LEU A 94 -14.99 4.01 6.33
N ALA A 95 -16.09 3.86 5.59
CA ALA A 95 -17.22 3.04 6.00
C ALA A 95 -16.85 1.57 6.25
N ILE A 96 -15.74 1.09 5.67
CA ILE A 96 -15.18 -0.26 5.93
C ILE A 96 -14.10 -0.21 7.01
N GLY A 97 -13.18 0.76 6.93
CA GLY A 97 -12.05 0.87 7.85
C GLY A 97 -12.45 1.19 9.29
N ILE A 98 -13.49 2.00 9.50
CA ILE A 98 -13.95 2.40 10.84
C ILE A 98 -14.52 1.19 11.60
N PRO A 99 -15.47 0.40 11.05
CA PRO A 99 -15.95 -0.80 11.73
C PRO A 99 -14.83 -1.78 12.06
N LEU A 100 -13.90 -2.04 11.13
CA LEU A 100 -12.76 -2.93 11.40
C LEU A 100 -11.88 -2.45 12.55
N HIS A 101 -11.61 -1.14 12.60
CA HIS A 101 -10.85 -0.56 13.70
C HIS A 101 -11.64 -0.61 15.02
N ALA A 102 -12.96 -0.36 14.98
CA ALA A 102 -13.81 -0.46 16.15
C ALA A 102 -13.87 -1.89 16.69
N THR A 103 -13.95 -2.90 15.82
CA THR A 103 -13.93 -4.31 16.24
C THR A 103 -12.58 -4.75 16.80
N TRP A 104 -11.48 -4.17 16.30
CA TRP A 104 -10.15 -4.38 16.87
C TRP A 104 -10.07 -3.84 18.31
N ASN A 105 -10.54 -2.61 18.53
CA ASN A 105 -10.57 -2.00 19.86
C ASN A 105 -11.51 -2.74 20.82
N LEU A 106 -12.67 -3.18 20.33
CA LEU A 106 -13.59 -4.01 21.12
C LEU A 106 -12.93 -5.32 21.55
N GLY A 107 -12.11 -5.92 20.68
CA GLY A 107 -11.35 -7.13 20.99
C GLY A 107 -10.52 -6.99 22.27
N ALA A 108 -9.90 -5.83 22.49
CA ALA A 108 -9.01 -5.60 23.65
C ALA A 108 -9.72 -5.68 25.01
N VAL A 109 -11.05 -5.48 25.04
CA VAL A 109 -11.86 -5.48 26.28
C VAL A 109 -12.94 -6.57 26.28
N SER A 110 -12.98 -7.41 25.23
CA SER A 110 -14.02 -8.40 25.03
C SER A 110 -13.56 -9.80 25.44
N PRO A 111 -14.43 -10.62 26.06
CA PRO A 111 -14.14 -12.04 26.28
C PRO A 111 -13.98 -12.82 24.95
N MET A 112 -14.37 -12.24 23.82
CA MET A 112 -14.22 -12.83 22.48
C MET A 112 -12.90 -12.48 21.79
N PHE A 113 -11.91 -11.93 22.52
CA PHE A 113 -10.63 -11.47 21.96
C PHE A 113 -10.02 -12.46 20.94
N SER A 114 -9.89 -13.73 21.30
CA SER A 114 -9.27 -14.75 20.43
C SER A 114 -10.01 -14.96 19.11
N VAL A 115 -11.35 -14.96 19.14
CA VAL A 115 -12.19 -15.13 17.95
C VAL A 115 -12.11 -13.89 17.06
N LEU A 116 -12.18 -12.70 17.66
CA LEU A 116 -12.06 -11.44 16.93
C LEU A 116 -10.66 -11.31 16.31
N LEU A 117 -9.60 -11.62 17.06
CA LEU A 117 -8.23 -11.60 16.57
C LEU A 117 -8.04 -12.57 15.39
N LEU A 118 -8.54 -13.80 15.49
CA LEU A 118 -8.50 -14.78 14.40
C LEU A 118 -9.21 -14.25 13.15
N GLY A 119 -10.39 -13.64 13.31
CA GLY A 119 -11.12 -13.00 12.21
C GLY A 119 -10.29 -11.91 11.50
N HIS A 120 -9.61 -11.05 12.27
CA HIS A 120 -8.73 -10.02 11.71
C HIS A 120 -7.53 -10.62 10.96
N ILE A 121 -6.90 -11.67 11.52
CA ILE A 121 -5.79 -12.38 10.86
C ILE A 121 -6.24 -12.97 9.52
N VAL A 122 -7.39 -13.67 9.50
CA VAL A 122 -7.94 -14.27 8.28
C VAL A 122 -8.22 -13.18 7.23
N LEU A 123 -8.89 -12.09 7.61
CA LEU A 123 -9.18 -10.99 6.70
C LEU A 123 -7.91 -10.32 6.18
N PHE A 124 -6.90 -10.16 7.03
CA PHE A 124 -5.60 -9.62 6.64
C PHE A 124 -4.89 -10.51 5.62
N VAL A 125 -4.88 -11.82 5.86
CA VAL A 125 -4.30 -12.80 4.93
C VAL A 125 -5.03 -12.76 3.58
N VAL A 126 -6.37 -12.74 3.58
CA VAL A 126 -7.18 -12.61 2.36
C VAL A 126 -6.84 -11.31 1.61
N LEU A 127 -6.73 -10.19 2.32
CA LEU A 127 -6.32 -8.92 1.75
C LEU A 127 -4.94 -9.01 1.08
N VAL A 128 -3.94 -9.58 1.77
CA VAL A 128 -2.59 -9.75 1.22
C VAL A 128 -2.62 -10.59 -0.06
N PHE A 129 -3.38 -11.69 -0.07
CA PHE A 129 -3.56 -12.51 -1.28
C PHE A 129 -4.22 -11.72 -2.42
N ARG A 130 -5.25 -10.91 -2.12
CA ARG A 130 -5.91 -10.05 -3.10
C ARG A 130 -4.95 -9.00 -3.68
N LEU A 131 -4.16 -8.33 -2.84
CA LEU A 131 -3.15 -7.34 -3.28
C LEU A 131 -2.05 -8.01 -4.12
N ARG A 132 -1.62 -9.22 -3.76
CA ARG A 132 -0.66 -10.00 -4.56
C ARG A 132 -1.22 -10.38 -5.93
N ARG A 133 -2.49 -10.79 -6.01
CA ARG A 133 -3.17 -11.06 -7.28
C ARG A 133 -3.27 -9.80 -8.13
N MET A 134 -3.71 -8.67 -7.54
CA MET A 134 -3.76 -7.38 -8.23
C MET A 134 -2.40 -6.97 -8.81
N ARG A 135 -1.33 -7.11 -8.02
CA ARG A 135 0.04 -6.85 -8.48
C ARG A 135 0.45 -7.73 -9.64
N ARG A 136 0.14 -9.03 -9.60
CA ARG A 136 0.43 -9.95 -10.71
C ARG A 136 -0.31 -9.54 -11.98
N SER A 137 -1.60 -9.20 -11.86
CA SER A 137 -2.40 -8.74 -12.99
C SER A 137 -1.89 -7.41 -13.58
N GLU A 138 -1.49 -6.44 -12.74
CA GLU A 138 -0.89 -5.19 -13.23
C GLU A 138 0.44 -5.43 -13.94
N VAL A 139 1.30 -6.32 -13.42
CA VAL A 139 2.57 -6.67 -14.08
C VAL A 139 2.33 -7.37 -15.42
N GLN A 140 1.35 -8.27 -15.50
CA GLN A 140 0.98 -8.93 -16.76
C GLN A 140 0.46 -7.92 -17.79
N LEU A 141 -0.45 -7.04 -17.40
CA LEU A 141 -0.97 -5.99 -18.27
C LEU A 141 0.13 -5.06 -18.77
N VAL A 142 1.05 -4.66 -17.89
CA VAL A 142 2.21 -3.84 -18.26
C VAL A 142 3.07 -4.61 -19.26
N ARG A 143 3.38 -5.89 -19.05
CA ARG A 143 4.16 -6.69 -20.01
C ARG A 143 3.50 -6.79 -21.39
N GLU A 144 2.20 -7.07 -21.42
CA GLU A 144 1.41 -7.15 -22.67
C GLU A 144 1.42 -5.83 -23.44
N ARG A 145 1.21 -4.71 -22.74
CA ARG A 145 1.17 -3.38 -23.35
C ARG A 145 2.55 -2.82 -23.67
N LEU A 146 3.56 -3.15 -22.88
CA LEU A 146 4.93 -2.75 -23.16
C LEU A 146 5.41 -3.36 -24.47
N ALA A 147 4.99 -4.58 -24.83
CA ALA A 147 5.31 -5.15 -26.13
C ALA A 147 4.74 -4.31 -27.30
N GLN A 148 3.53 -3.77 -27.14
CA GLN A 148 2.89 -2.88 -28.11
C GLN A 148 3.55 -1.48 -28.12
N LEU A 149 3.92 -0.97 -26.95
CA LEU A 149 4.55 0.33 -26.76
C LEU A 149 6.05 0.35 -27.07
N ALA A 150 6.70 -0.82 -27.18
CA ALA A 150 8.11 -0.93 -27.52
C ALA A 150 8.42 -0.26 -28.86
N PHE A 151 7.50 -0.41 -29.82
CA PHE A 151 7.57 0.25 -31.11
C PHE A 151 7.34 1.76 -31.01
N ALA A 152 6.36 2.21 -30.21
CA ALA A 152 6.00 3.62 -30.07
C ALA A 152 7.04 4.47 -29.31
N HIS A 153 7.79 3.85 -28.39
CA HIS A 153 8.75 4.55 -27.52
C HIS A 153 10.22 4.19 -27.80
N ASN A 154 10.54 3.56 -28.93
CA ASN A 154 11.89 3.11 -29.29
C ASN A 154 12.58 2.36 -28.13
N LEU A 155 11.87 1.42 -27.51
CA LEU A 155 12.44 0.60 -26.44
C LEU A 155 13.23 -0.55 -27.06
N SER A 156 14.48 -0.71 -26.62
CA SER A 156 15.25 -1.89 -26.98
C SER A 156 14.64 -3.15 -26.34
N PRO A 157 14.83 -4.35 -26.93
CA PRO A 157 14.40 -5.61 -26.32
C PRO A 157 14.98 -5.83 -24.91
N ILE A 158 16.19 -5.33 -24.67
CA ILE A 158 16.85 -5.37 -23.35
C ILE A 158 16.12 -4.48 -22.35
N GLU A 159 15.73 -3.27 -22.72
CA GLU A 159 14.94 -2.38 -21.86
C GLU A 159 13.55 -2.96 -21.57
N LEU A 160 12.93 -3.60 -22.56
CA LEU A 160 11.64 -4.25 -22.42
C LEU A 160 11.68 -5.38 -21.38
N ASP A 161 12.64 -6.29 -21.51
CA ASP A 161 12.84 -7.40 -20.57
C ASP A 161 13.23 -6.89 -19.18
N THR A 162 14.11 -5.89 -19.13
CA THR A 162 14.55 -5.27 -17.87
C THR A 162 13.38 -4.61 -17.14
N TYR A 163 12.54 -3.81 -17.81
CA TYR A 163 11.42 -3.12 -17.17
C TYR A 163 10.31 -4.07 -16.73
N GLY A 164 10.09 -5.14 -17.50
CA GLY A 164 9.10 -6.19 -17.22
C GLY A 164 9.50 -7.16 -16.09
N ASP A 165 10.79 -7.27 -15.74
CA ASP A 165 11.28 -8.10 -14.64
C ASP A 165 11.95 -7.29 -13.51
N LEU A 166 11.40 -7.40 -12.31
CA LEU A 166 11.94 -6.77 -11.11
C LEU A 166 13.33 -7.29 -10.74
N ARG A 167 13.62 -8.57 -11.00
CA ARG A 167 14.95 -9.15 -10.71
C ARG A 167 15.98 -8.67 -11.72
N ALA A 168 15.64 -8.63 -13.00
CA ALA A 168 16.47 -8.01 -14.04
C ALA A 168 16.75 -6.53 -13.74
N THR A 169 15.71 -5.74 -13.43
CA THR A 169 15.86 -4.34 -13.00
C THR A 169 16.81 -4.21 -11.81
N ALA A 170 16.62 -5.02 -10.77
CA ALA A 170 17.45 -4.94 -9.56
C ALA A 170 18.93 -5.29 -9.85
N ARG A 171 19.19 -6.28 -10.72
CA ARG A 171 20.54 -6.65 -11.15
C ARG A 171 21.22 -5.54 -11.94
N LEU A 172 20.50 -4.92 -12.88
CA LEU A 172 21.02 -3.82 -13.67
C LEU A 172 21.34 -2.60 -12.81
N ARG A 173 20.45 -2.24 -11.87
CA ARG A 173 20.65 -1.12 -10.93
C ARG A 173 21.92 -1.24 -10.09
N ARG A 174 22.36 -2.46 -9.74
CA ARG A 174 23.55 -2.65 -8.90
C ARG A 174 24.83 -2.10 -9.54
N HIS A 175 24.91 -2.16 -10.87
CA HIS A 175 26.08 -1.73 -11.64
C HIS A 175 26.01 -0.26 -12.09
N MET A 176 24.94 0.46 -11.73
CA MET A 176 24.73 1.85 -12.11
C MET A 176 25.22 2.81 -11.02
N SER A 177 25.78 3.94 -11.45
CA SER A 177 26.03 5.11 -10.59
C SER A 177 24.72 5.72 -10.07
N ARG A 178 24.79 6.60 -9.08
CA ARG A 178 23.60 7.24 -8.50
C ARG A 178 22.80 8.05 -9.54
N GLU A 179 23.50 8.71 -10.46
CA GLU A 179 22.90 9.47 -11.56
C GLU A 179 22.24 8.56 -12.60
N GLN A 180 22.93 7.49 -13.01
CA GLN A 180 22.40 6.49 -13.92
C GLN A 180 21.15 5.79 -13.37
N ARG A 181 21.13 5.47 -12.07
CA ARG A 181 19.94 4.89 -11.41
C ARG A 181 18.74 5.84 -11.49
N ARG A 182 18.97 7.13 -11.30
CA ARG A 182 17.90 8.15 -11.36
C ARG A 182 17.32 8.25 -12.76
N ALA A 183 18.17 8.40 -13.77
CA ALA A 183 17.73 8.46 -15.17
C ALA A 183 16.98 7.18 -15.60
N PHE A 184 17.48 6.01 -15.17
CA PHE A 184 16.83 4.72 -15.41
C PHE A 184 15.44 4.64 -14.76
N ASP A 185 15.31 5.04 -13.49
CA ASP A 185 14.03 5.02 -12.77
C ASP A 185 13.01 5.99 -13.37
N GLU A 186 13.45 7.19 -13.76
CA GLU A 186 12.60 8.20 -14.40
C GLU A 186 12.06 7.69 -15.74
N ARG A 187 12.92 7.10 -16.59
CA ARG A 187 12.51 6.50 -17.87
C ARG A 187 11.55 5.32 -17.66
N ARG A 188 11.88 4.42 -16.74
CA ARG A 188 11.03 3.26 -16.41
C ARG A 188 9.66 3.68 -15.89
N LEU A 189 9.60 4.70 -15.04
CA LEU A 189 8.35 5.22 -14.51
C LEU A 189 7.48 5.84 -15.60
N ALA A 190 8.07 6.65 -16.49
CA ALA A 190 7.36 7.27 -17.60
C ALA A 190 6.71 6.22 -18.51
N VAL A 191 7.47 5.20 -18.90
CA VAL A 191 7.00 4.11 -19.76
C VAL A 191 5.92 3.27 -19.06
N THR A 192 6.13 2.91 -17.79
CA THR A 192 5.15 2.12 -17.03
C THR A 192 3.83 2.89 -16.85
N LYS A 193 3.89 4.20 -16.61
CA LYS A 193 2.69 5.05 -16.53
C LYS A 193 1.96 5.15 -17.87
N ALA A 194 2.69 5.22 -18.98
CA ALA A 194 2.07 5.19 -20.32
C ALA A 194 1.34 3.85 -20.54
N ALA A 195 1.98 2.72 -20.20
CA ALA A 195 1.38 1.39 -20.31
C ALA A 195 0.12 1.22 -19.45
N LEU A 196 0.09 1.79 -18.24
CA LEU A 196 -1.08 1.72 -17.34
C LEU A 196 -2.24 2.64 -17.75
N ARG A 197 -1.99 3.65 -18.59
CA ARG A 197 -2.99 4.67 -19.00
C ARG A 197 -3.63 4.42 -20.37
N GLY A 198 -3.04 3.56 -21.21
CA GLY A 198 -3.65 3.12 -22.48
C GLY A 198 -4.88 2.24 -22.31
#